data_AF-A0A7V1C269-F1
#
_entry.id   AF-A0A7V1C269-F1
#
_cell.length_a   1.000
_cell.length_b   1.000
_cell.length_c   1.000
_cell.angle_alpha   90.00
_cell.angle_beta   90.00
_cell.angle_gamma   90.00
#
_symmetry.space_group_name_H-M   'P 1'
#
loop_
_entity.id
_entity.type
_entity.pdbx_description
1 polymer ?
#
loop_
_entity_poly.entity_id
_entity_poly.type
_entity_poly.pdbx_seq_one_letter_code
_entity_poly.pdbx_strand_id
1 'polypeptide(L)'
;MNFVYIDESGNTGLNLKDSQQPVFVLAGMILPESKWFLLEEKFSDIAKSYLGDSLPDLFELHAIDLKVGRGVFENLSFEKQLSFRDEMLQLLVDNKIAIIYRRIIKSSFEAFCEKNYGPGIKVNPYIMALPFVCVEVDHYLRQKGNDELGMFIFDEQKENLDDAERSLRTLRLDSASILQTTNIIEKGFFIDSSKSFALQLVDLAVYYVRKYEENKLKLRVSDFDRQTFGKIEKLISTGVGSDTRDILEWVKNNCIK
;
A
#
# COMPACT_ATOMS: atom_id res chain seq x y z
N MET A 1 4.43 18.63 6.77
CA MET A 1 3.27 17.76 6.42
C MET A 1 3.74 16.54 5.66
N ASN A 2 3.01 15.43 5.74
CA ASN A 2 3.26 14.20 5.01
C ASN A 2 2.00 13.73 4.26
N PHE A 3 2.12 13.43 2.98
CA PHE A 3 1.08 12.74 2.21
C PHE A 3 1.28 11.24 2.31
N VAL A 4 0.22 10.50 2.63
CA VAL A 4 0.29 9.05 2.82
C VAL A 4 -0.59 8.37 1.78
N TYR A 5 0.04 7.84 0.75
CA TYR A 5 -0.62 7.18 -0.37
C TYR A 5 -0.86 5.72 -0.02
N ILE A 6 -2.12 5.31 -0.02
CA ILE A 6 -2.58 3.98 0.38
C ILE A 6 -3.00 3.22 -0.86
N ASP A 7 -2.42 2.04 -1.03
CA ASP A 7 -2.78 1.10 -2.08
C ASP A 7 -2.51 -0.34 -1.62
N GLU A 8 -3.04 -1.32 -2.35
CA GLU A 8 -2.94 -2.72 -2.00
C GLU A 8 -2.48 -3.63 -3.15
N SER A 9 -2.00 -4.81 -2.79
CA SER A 9 -1.74 -5.88 -3.75
C SER A 9 -2.29 -7.20 -3.25
N GLY A 10 -2.80 -8.01 -4.18
CA GLY A 10 -3.40 -9.30 -3.85
C GLY A 10 -4.85 -9.19 -3.38
N ASN A 11 -5.55 -8.12 -3.73
CA ASN A 11 -6.96 -7.95 -3.41
C ASN A 11 -7.84 -8.84 -4.30
N THR A 12 -8.56 -9.79 -3.69
CA THR A 12 -9.53 -10.66 -4.36
C THR A 12 -10.88 -10.59 -3.64
N GLY A 13 -11.15 -9.46 -2.97
CA GLY A 13 -12.31 -9.26 -2.11
C GLY A 13 -12.44 -10.35 -1.05
N LEU A 14 -13.61 -10.97 -0.98
CA LEU A 14 -13.92 -12.05 -0.03
C LEU A 14 -13.41 -13.44 -0.44
N ASN A 15 -12.73 -13.57 -1.59
CA ASN A 15 -12.12 -14.83 -2.00
C ASN A 15 -10.80 -15.08 -1.26
N LEU A 16 -10.88 -15.67 -0.06
CA LEU A 16 -9.72 -16.02 0.75
C LEU A 16 -8.99 -17.29 0.30
N LYS A 17 -9.49 -17.99 -0.72
CA LYS A 17 -8.95 -19.27 -1.22
C LYS A 17 -8.24 -19.15 -2.57
N ASP A 18 -7.97 -17.93 -3.03
CA ASP A 18 -7.23 -17.71 -4.27
C ASP A 18 -5.78 -18.23 -4.14
N SER A 19 -5.46 -19.31 -4.85
CA SER A 19 -4.14 -19.93 -4.84
C SER A 19 -3.10 -19.17 -5.67
N GLN A 20 -3.53 -18.31 -6.60
CA GLN A 20 -2.63 -17.44 -7.38
C GLN A 20 -2.26 -16.18 -6.59
N GLN A 21 -3.12 -15.75 -5.66
CA GLN A 21 -2.92 -14.59 -4.81
C GLN A 21 -3.12 -14.91 -3.32
N PRO A 22 -2.30 -15.78 -2.71
CA PRO A 22 -2.51 -16.26 -1.34
C PRO A 22 -2.19 -15.21 -0.25
N VAL A 23 -1.51 -14.13 -0.63
CA VAL A 23 -1.12 -13.03 0.26
C VAL A 23 -1.79 -11.75 -0.21
N PHE A 24 -2.42 -11.06 0.73
CA PHE A 24 -2.87 -9.68 0.59
C PHE A 24 -1.89 -8.76 1.32
N VAL A 25 -1.61 -7.59 0.74
CA VAL A 25 -0.82 -6.53 1.37
C VAL A 25 -1.53 -5.21 1.17
N LEU A 26 -1.74 -4.45 2.24
CA LEU A 26 -2.10 -3.03 2.19
C LEU A 26 -0.89 -2.22 2.63
N ALA A 27 -0.52 -1.19 1.88
CA ALA A 27 0.63 -0.35 2.17
C ALA A 27 0.27 1.14 2.19
N GLY A 28 0.95 1.89 3.04
CA GLY A 28 1.00 3.34 3.04
C GLY A 28 2.41 3.83 2.72
N MET A 29 2.55 4.53 1.60
CA MET A 29 3.77 5.23 1.22
C MET A 29 3.74 6.66 1.77
N ILE A 30 4.69 6.99 2.63
CA ILE A 30 4.77 8.28 3.32
C ILE A 30 5.69 9.22 2.53
N LEU A 31 5.09 10.20 1.87
CA LEU A 31 5.75 11.22 1.06
C LEU A 31 5.75 12.58 1.80
N PRO A 32 6.91 13.06 2.28
CA PRO A 32 7.02 14.41 2.81
C PRO A 32 6.66 15.46 1.76
N GLU A 33 5.88 16.48 2.13
CA GLU A 33 5.45 17.53 1.21
C GLU A 33 6.63 18.22 0.50
N SER A 34 7.74 18.37 1.21
CA SER A 34 8.97 19.02 0.72
C SER A 34 9.64 18.28 -0.43
N LYS A 35 9.29 17.01 -0.67
CA LYS A 35 9.82 16.18 -1.74
C LYS A 35 8.85 15.99 -2.89
N TRP A 36 7.61 16.46 -2.76
CA TRP A 36 6.52 16.11 -3.67
C TRP A 36 6.82 16.48 -5.13
N PHE A 37 7.10 17.77 -5.40
CA PHE A 37 7.40 18.25 -6.76
C PHE A 37 8.66 17.60 -7.35
N LEU A 38 9.69 17.40 -6.53
CA LEU A 38 10.93 16.76 -6.98
C LEU A 38 10.70 15.31 -7.43
N LEU A 39 9.86 14.57 -6.71
CA LEU A 39 9.55 13.19 -7.11
C LEU A 39 8.64 13.14 -8.33
N GLU A 40 7.69 14.07 -8.46
CA GLU A 40 6.85 14.17 -9.65
C GLU A 40 7.68 14.43 -10.91
N GLU A 41 8.58 15.41 -10.84
CA GLU A 41 9.49 15.75 -11.94
C GLU A 41 10.34 14.53 -12.33
N LYS A 42 11.03 13.91 -11.36
CA LYS A 42 11.86 12.74 -11.61
C LYS A 42 11.07 11.54 -12.12
N PHE A 43 9.86 11.31 -11.61
CA PHE A 43 8.98 10.27 -12.10
C PHE A 43 8.65 10.51 -13.58
N SER A 44 8.27 11.74 -13.95
CA SER A 44 7.98 12.12 -15.33
C SER A 44 9.21 11.92 -16.24
N ASP A 45 10.38 12.36 -15.79
CA ASP A 45 11.63 12.24 -16.55
C ASP A 45 12.05 10.79 -16.79
N ILE A 46 11.94 9.94 -15.75
CA ILE A 46 12.19 8.50 -15.89
C ILE A 46 11.16 7.91 -16.85
N ALA A 47 9.87 8.22 -16.73
CA ALA A 47 8.85 7.70 -17.65
C ALA A 47 9.12 8.08 -19.11
N LYS A 48 9.48 9.34 -19.38
CA LYS A 48 9.81 9.83 -20.73
C LYS A 48 11.05 9.19 -21.31
N SER A 49 12.08 8.90 -20.50
CA SER A 49 13.32 8.29 -21.00
C SER A 49 13.10 6.86 -21.54
N TYR A 50 12.07 6.16 -21.05
CA TYR A 50 11.71 4.82 -21.49
C TYR A 50 10.61 4.80 -22.56
N LEU A 51 9.61 5.67 -22.44
CA LEU A 51 8.38 5.63 -23.27
C LEU A 51 8.33 6.72 -24.34
N GLY A 52 9.25 7.68 -24.31
CA GLY A 52 9.31 8.85 -25.19
C GLY A 52 8.71 10.11 -24.58
N ASP A 53 9.05 11.27 -25.16
CA ASP A 53 8.65 12.59 -24.64
C ASP A 53 7.14 12.84 -24.69
N SER A 54 6.44 12.21 -25.63
CA SER A 54 4.99 12.29 -25.79
C SER A 54 4.29 11.16 -25.05
N LEU A 55 4.34 11.19 -23.72
CA LEU A 55 3.50 10.31 -22.90
C LEU A 55 2.02 10.56 -23.20
N PRO A 56 1.17 9.53 -23.22
CA PRO A 56 -0.29 9.72 -23.32
C PRO A 56 -0.81 10.63 -22.20
N ASP A 57 -1.88 11.39 -22.47
CA ASP A 57 -2.49 12.31 -21.50
C ASP A 57 -2.91 11.63 -20.19
N LEU A 58 -3.17 10.32 -20.22
CA LEU A 58 -3.50 9.47 -19.07
C LEU A 58 -2.49 8.33 -18.94
N PHE A 59 -1.20 8.67 -18.85
CA PHE A 59 -0.17 7.69 -18.55
C PHE A 59 -0.37 7.13 -17.13
N GLU A 60 -0.42 5.80 -17.04
CA GLU A 60 -0.49 5.07 -15.77
C GLU A 60 0.59 3.99 -15.70
N LEU A 61 1.47 4.11 -14.71
CA LEU A 61 2.36 3.04 -14.28
C LEU A 61 1.58 2.06 -13.40
N HIS A 62 1.07 1.00 -14.03
CA HIS A 62 0.49 -0.14 -13.33
C HIS A 62 1.46 -1.33 -13.31
N ALA A 63 1.75 -1.86 -12.12
CA ALA A 63 2.81 -2.85 -11.89
C ALA A 63 2.61 -4.15 -12.70
N ILE A 64 1.37 -4.61 -12.83
CA ILE A 64 1.04 -5.83 -13.59
C ILE A 64 1.25 -5.61 -15.08
N ASP A 65 0.82 -4.45 -15.60
CA ASP A 65 0.95 -4.14 -17.02
C ASP A 65 2.42 -3.95 -17.41
N LEU A 66 3.23 -3.31 -16.55
CA LEU A 66 4.67 -3.22 -16.73
C LEU A 66 5.32 -4.61 -16.79
N LYS A 67 4.94 -5.51 -15.87
CA LYS A 67 5.52 -6.85 -15.78
C LYS A 67 5.17 -7.73 -16.99
N VAL A 68 3.95 -7.61 -17.49
CA VAL A 68 3.47 -8.42 -18.63
C VAL A 68 3.80 -7.76 -19.97
N GLY A 69 4.13 -6.47 -19.98
CA GLY A 69 4.37 -5.70 -21.19
C GLY A 69 3.08 -5.37 -21.93
N ARG A 70 2.07 -4.86 -21.21
CA ARG A 70 0.76 -4.48 -21.77
C ARG A 70 0.64 -2.96 -21.90
N GLY A 71 -0.21 -2.49 -22.82
CA GLY A 71 -0.56 -1.09 -22.94
C GLY A 71 0.63 -0.27 -23.37
N VAL A 72 0.94 0.80 -22.62
CA VAL A 72 2.08 1.68 -22.92
C VAL A 72 3.44 0.96 -22.88
N PHE A 73 3.50 -0.24 -22.27
CA PHE A 73 4.72 -1.04 -22.13
C PHE A 73 4.92 -2.09 -23.23
N GLU A 74 4.00 -2.23 -24.20
CA GLU A 74 4.04 -3.26 -25.26
C GLU A 74 5.31 -3.21 -26.11
N ASN A 75 5.85 -2.01 -26.34
CA ASN A 75 7.04 -1.80 -27.15
C ASN A 75 8.35 -1.82 -26.35
N LEU A 76 8.29 -1.98 -25.03
CA LEU A 76 9.49 -2.12 -24.22
C LEU A 76 10.02 -3.55 -24.30
N SER A 77 11.32 -3.70 -24.56
CA SER A 77 11.97 -4.99 -24.36
C SER A 77 11.90 -5.38 -22.88
N PHE A 78 11.95 -6.68 -22.60
CA PHE A 78 11.92 -7.19 -21.24
C PHE A 78 13.02 -6.57 -20.35
N GLU A 79 14.24 -6.39 -20.88
CA GLU A 79 15.34 -5.72 -20.17
C GLU A 79 15.02 -4.26 -19.82
N LYS A 80 14.36 -3.54 -20.75
CA LYS A 80 13.92 -2.17 -20.49
C LYS A 80 12.80 -2.11 -19.46
N GLN A 81 11.87 -3.07 -19.44
CA GLN A 81 10.83 -3.14 -18.40
C GLN A 81 11.44 -3.32 -17.01
N LEU A 82 12.42 -4.22 -16.87
CA LEU A 82 13.14 -4.43 -15.60
C LEU A 82 13.90 -3.18 -15.17
N SER A 83 14.61 -2.53 -16.10
CA SER A 83 15.38 -1.32 -15.82
C SER A 83 14.47 -0.16 -15.41
N PHE A 84 13.35 0.03 -16.12
CA PHE A 84 12.35 1.06 -15.80
C PHE A 84 11.75 0.85 -14.40
N ARG A 85 11.34 -0.38 -14.09
CA ARG A 85 10.89 -0.78 -12.74
C ARG A 85 11.96 -0.44 -11.70
N ASP A 86 13.20 -0.83 -11.96
CA ASP A 86 14.29 -0.69 -11.00
C ASP A 86 14.63 0.78 -10.74
N GLU A 87 14.59 1.64 -11.76
CA GLU A 87 14.75 3.09 -11.61
C GLU A 87 13.60 3.72 -10.81
N MET A 88 12.35 3.31 -11.06
CA MET A 88 11.20 3.79 -10.28
C MET A 88 11.27 3.38 -8.80
N LEU A 89 11.68 2.14 -8.50
CA LEU A 89 11.92 1.72 -7.11
C LEU A 89 13.15 2.43 -6.52
N GLN A 90 14.19 2.68 -7.31
CA GLN A 90 15.39 3.38 -6.86
C GLN A 90 15.09 4.85 -6.54
N LEU A 91 14.18 5.50 -7.28
CA LEU A 91 13.69 6.85 -6.98
C LEU A 91 13.16 6.94 -5.54
N LEU A 92 12.37 5.94 -5.10
CA LEU A 92 11.86 5.89 -3.73
C LEU A 92 12.99 5.71 -2.71
N VAL A 93 13.95 4.84 -3.02
CA VAL A 93 15.08 4.53 -2.12
C VAL A 93 16.00 5.75 -1.95
N ASP A 94 16.38 6.41 -3.04
CA ASP A 94 17.28 7.57 -3.04
C ASP A 94 16.69 8.73 -2.26
N ASN A 95 15.37 8.88 -2.33
CA ASN A 95 14.65 9.91 -1.59
C ASN A 95 14.21 9.46 -0.20
N LYS A 96 14.61 8.28 0.27
CA LYS A 96 14.30 7.74 1.61
C LYS A 96 12.80 7.78 1.90
N ILE A 97 11.99 7.38 0.92
CA ILE A 97 10.54 7.26 1.08
C ILE A 97 10.25 6.04 1.94
N ALA A 98 9.41 6.22 2.95
CA ALA A 98 9.05 5.14 3.89
C ALA A 98 7.77 4.46 3.43
N ILE A 99 7.76 3.12 3.51
CA ILE A 99 6.58 2.29 3.30
C ILE A 99 6.27 1.56 4.60
N ILE A 100 5.03 1.71 5.06
CA ILE A 100 4.46 0.93 6.15
C ILE A 100 3.41 0.03 5.53
N TYR A 101 3.38 -1.24 5.87
CA TYR A 101 2.41 -2.16 5.29
C TYR A 101 1.91 -3.19 6.29
N ARG A 102 0.74 -3.74 6.00
CA ARG A 102 0.17 -4.90 6.69
C ARG A 102 -0.08 -6.01 5.69
N ARG A 103 0.53 -7.18 5.95
CA ARG A 103 0.26 -8.41 5.20
C ARG A 103 -0.81 -9.26 5.87
N ILE A 104 -1.57 -9.98 5.05
CA ILE A 104 -2.54 -10.99 5.46
C ILE A 104 -2.32 -12.25 4.62
N ILE A 105 -2.05 -13.38 5.28
CA ILE A 105 -2.07 -14.71 4.64
C ILE A 105 -3.52 -15.17 4.61
N LYS A 106 -4.12 -15.26 3.41
CA LYS A 106 -5.57 -15.43 3.29
C LYS A 106 -6.10 -16.72 3.89
N SER A 107 -5.36 -17.82 3.78
CA SER A 107 -5.74 -19.11 4.39
C SER A 107 -5.74 -19.06 5.92
N SER A 108 -4.71 -18.46 6.53
CA SER A 108 -4.66 -18.26 7.98
C SER A 108 -5.73 -17.28 8.44
N PHE A 109 -6.04 -16.28 7.62
CA PHE A 109 -7.07 -15.30 7.91
C PHE A 109 -8.48 -15.87 7.84
N GLU A 110 -8.76 -16.76 6.88
CA GLU A 110 -10.01 -17.51 6.81
C GLU A 110 -10.23 -18.33 8.07
N ALA A 111 -9.23 -19.13 8.48
CA ALA A 111 -9.29 -19.91 9.72
C ALA A 111 -9.46 -19.01 10.96
N PHE A 112 -8.83 -17.83 10.97
CA PHE A 112 -9.03 -16.83 12.02
C PHE A 112 -10.47 -16.32 12.05
N CYS A 113 -11.06 -15.98 10.91
CA CYS A 113 -12.44 -15.50 10.83
C CYS A 113 -13.43 -16.56 11.31
N GLU A 114 -13.28 -17.80 10.84
CA GLU A 114 -14.13 -18.92 11.27
C GLU A 114 -14.05 -19.14 12.79
N LYS A 115 -12.85 -19.06 13.37
CA LYS A 115 -12.63 -19.25 14.80
C LYS A 115 -13.23 -18.13 15.67
N ASN A 116 -13.10 -16.87 15.23
CA ASN A 116 -13.40 -15.71 16.08
C ASN A 116 -14.79 -15.12 15.86
N TYR A 117 -15.35 -15.30 14.66
CA TYR A 117 -16.65 -14.72 14.28
C TYR A 117 -17.69 -15.81 13.99
N GLY A 118 -17.25 -17.00 13.59
CA GLY A 118 -18.12 -18.15 13.35
C GLY A 118 -18.09 -18.61 11.89
N PRO A 119 -18.63 -19.81 11.61
CA PRO A 119 -18.62 -20.38 10.28
C PRO A 119 -19.42 -19.52 9.29
N GLY A 120 -18.86 -19.27 8.12
CA GLY A 120 -19.51 -18.51 7.04
C GLY A 120 -19.30 -16.99 7.09
N ILE A 121 -18.77 -16.43 8.19
CA ILE A 121 -18.40 -15.01 8.24
C ILE A 121 -17.06 -14.80 7.54
N LYS A 122 -17.08 -13.93 6.52
CA LYS A 122 -15.88 -13.51 5.80
C LYS A 122 -15.71 -12.00 5.95
N VAL A 123 -14.54 -11.60 6.43
CA VAL A 123 -14.15 -10.19 6.52
C VAL A 123 -13.26 -9.89 5.32
N ASN A 124 -13.44 -8.72 4.69
CA ASN A 124 -12.54 -8.28 3.62
C ASN A 124 -11.14 -8.03 4.21
N PRO A 125 -10.05 -8.63 3.64
CA PRO A 125 -8.68 -8.38 4.10
C PRO A 125 -8.31 -6.90 4.16
N TYR A 126 -8.82 -6.07 3.25
CA TYR A 126 -8.57 -4.63 3.22
C TYR A 126 -9.05 -3.98 4.53
N ILE A 127 -10.29 -4.24 4.92
CA ILE A 127 -10.89 -3.69 6.15
C ILE A 127 -10.15 -4.15 7.40
N MET A 128 -9.67 -5.39 7.42
CA MET A 128 -8.84 -5.89 8.51
C MET A 128 -7.48 -5.20 8.56
N ALA A 129 -6.85 -4.92 7.42
CA ALA A 129 -5.50 -4.39 7.35
C ALA A 129 -5.44 -2.88 7.61
N LEU A 130 -6.47 -2.13 7.21
CA LEU A 130 -6.46 -0.66 7.23
C LEU A 130 -6.14 -0.06 8.61
N PRO A 131 -6.78 -0.48 9.73
CA PRO A 131 -6.47 0.09 11.04
C PRO A 131 -5.02 -0.13 11.47
N PHE A 132 -4.42 -1.26 11.11
CA PHE A 132 -2.99 -1.50 11.37
C PHE A 132 -2.12 -0.49 10.63
N VAL A 133 -2.38 -0.27 9.34
CA VAL A 133 -1.61 0.69 8.55
C VAL A 133 -1.80 2.10 9.11
N CYS A 134 -3.03 2.50 9.42
CA CYS A 134 -3.32 3.83 9.94
C CYS A 134 -2.62 4.11 11.28
N VAL A 135 -2.67 3.17 12.23
CA VAL A 135 -2.05 3.33 13.55
C VAL A 135 -0.53 3.33 13.45
N GLU A 136 0.06 2.47 12.60
CA GLU A 136 1.52 2.45 12.43
C GLU A 136 2.04 3.70 11.69
N VAL A 137 1.29 4.25 10.74
CA VAL A 137 1.61 5.54 10.13
C VAL A 137 1.55 6.66 11.16
N ASP A 138 0.48 6.72 11.95
CA ASP A 138 0.37 7.71 13.02
C ASP A 138 1.54 7.62 14.02
N HIS A 139 1.90 6.40 14.42
CA HIS A 139 3.04 6.15 15.29
C HIS A 139 4.36 6.62 14.67
N TYR A 140 4.57 6.31 13.38
CA TYR A 140 5.74 6.76 12.63
C TYR A 140 5.86 8.28 12.60
N LEU A 141 4.75 8.99 12.39
CA LEU A 141 4.73 10.45 12.39
C LEU A 141 5.05 11.01 13.79
N ARG A 142 4.44 10.47 14.84
CA ARG A 142 4.73 10.86 16.24
C ARG A 142 6.20 10.69 16.62
N GLN A 143 6.85 9.64 16.14
CA GLN A 143 8.28 9.43 16.39
C GLN A 143 9.16 10.52 15.75
N LYS A 144 8.71 11.17 14.67
CA LYS A 144 9.42 12.28 14.04
C LYS A 144 9.17 13.63 14.73
N GLY A 145 8.00 13.78 15.36
CA GLY A 145 7.66 14.95 16.15
C GLY A 145 6.14 15.08 16.34
N ASN A 146 5.73 15.74 17.42
CA ASN A 146 4.30 15.92 17.70
C ASN A 146 3.58 16.77 16.65
N ASP A 147 4.30 17.67 15.97
CA ASP A 147 3.76 18.54 14.91
C ASP A 147 3.86 17.93 13.51
N GLU A 148 4.37 16.70 13.40
CA GLU A 148 4.43 15.98 12.13
C GLU A 148 3.05 15.41 11.81
N LEU A 149 2.31 16.12 10.98
CA LEU A 149 0.98 15.73 10.54
C LEU A 149 1.02 14.96 9.22
N GLY A 150 0.00 14.13 9.01
CA GLY A 150 -0.21 13.33 7.82
C GLY A 150 -1.65 13.40 7.29
N MET A 151 -1.79 13.20 5.98
CA MET A 151 -3.07 13.07 5.29
C MET A 151 -3.08 11.79 4.45
N PHE A 152 -4.16 10.99 4.57
CA PHE A 152 -4.32 9.79 3.76
C PHE A 152 -4.91 10.11 2.38
N ILE A 153 -4.32 9.51 1.36
CA ILE A 153 -4.75 9.57 -0.03
C ILE A 153 -4.88 8.14 -0.52
N PHE A 154 -6.07 7.77 -0.97
CA PHE A 154 -6.43 6.44 -1.44
C PHE A 154 -6.65 6.47 -2.95
N ASP A 155 -6.42 5.33 -3.60
CA ASP A 155 -6.97 5.09 -4.92
C ASP A 155 -8.51 5.04 -4.88
N GLU A 156 -9.17 5.49 -5.96
CA GLU A 156 -10.63 5.54 -6.06
C GLU A 156 -11.23 4.14 -6.29
N GLN A 157 -11.12 3.26 -5.29
CA GLN A 157 -11.82 1.98 -5.29
C GLN A 157 -13.14 2.07 -4.53
N LYS A 158 -14.24 2.18 -5.30
CA LYS A 158 -15.61 2.35 -4.78
C LYS A 158 -16.05 1.27 -3.80
N GLU A 159 -15.51 0.05 -3.87
CA GLU A 159 -15.96 -1.09 -3.07
C GLU A 159 -15.61 -0.97 -1.58
N ASN A 160 -14.57 -0.23 -1.21
CA ASN A 160 -14.09 -0.13 0.18
C ASN A 160 -14.22 1.27 0.78
N LEU A 161 -14.77 2.23 0.03
CA LEU A 161 -14.76 3.66 0.38
C LEU A 161 -15.51 3.94 1.69
N ASP A 162 -16.76 3.49 1.81
CA ASP A 162 -17.61 3.76 2.99
C ASP A 162 -17.01 3.13 4.26
N ASP A 163 -16.48 1.91 4.16
CA ASP A 163 -15.87 1.22 5.29
C ASP A 163 -14.50 1.81 5.66
N ALA A 164 -13.72 2.30 4.68
CA ALA A 164 -12.48 3.03 4.92
C ALA A 164 -12.76 4.37 5.63
N GLU A 165 -13.71 5.16 5.13
CA GLU A 165 -14.12 6.42 5.76
C GLU A 165 -14.64 6.20 7.18
N ARG A 166 -15.48 5.18 7.39
CA ARG A 166 -15.96 4.81 8.74
C ARG A 166 -14.79 4.47 9.66
N SER A 167 -13.85 3.66 9.18
CA SER A 167 -12.70 3.22 9.97
C SER A 167 -11.82 4.41 10.37
N LEU A 168 -11.50 5.31 9.44
CA LEU A 168 -10.73 6.51 9.70
C LEU A 168 -11.42 7.45 10.68
N ARG A 169 -12.74 7.64 10.53
CA ARG A 169 -13.52 8.48 11.43
C ARG A 169 -13.52 7.93 12.86
N THR A 170 -13.71 6.63 13.02
CA THR A 170 -13.70 5.99 14.34
C THR A 170 -12.31 6.05 14.97
N LEU A 171 -11.24 5.77 14.22
CA LEU A 171 -9.86 5.89 14.73
C LEU A 171 -9.50 7.31 15.17
N ARG A 172 -10.13 8.35 14.60
CA ARG A 172 -9.88 9.75 14.97
C ARG A 172 -10.74 10.24 16.14
N LEU A 173 -12.00 9.80 16.21
CA LEU A 173 -13.01 10.43 17.08
C LEU A 173 -13.44 9.56 18.26
N ASP A 174 -13.10 8.27 18.29
CA ASP A 174 -13.48 7.40 19.40
C ASP A 174 -12.59 7.65 20.62
N SER A 175 -13.00 8.62 21.45
CA SER A 175 -12.33 8.97 22.69
C SER A 175 -12.27 7.85 23.72
N ALA A 176 -13.14 6.84 23.60
CA ALA A 176 -13.14 5.66 24.47
C ALA A 176 -12.20 4.56 23.98
N SER A 177 -11.72 4.66 22.73
CA SER A 177 -10.75 3.73 22.17
C SER A 177 -9.33 4.03 22.65
N ILE A 178 -8.58 2.96 22.95
CA ILE A 178 -7.12 3.01 23.15
C ILE A 178 -6.41 3.32 21.82
N LEU A 179 -7.03 2.99 20.69
CA LEU A 179 -6.48 3.26 19.36
C LEU A 179 -6.99 4.59 18.83
N GLN A 180 -6.08 5.56 18.81
CA GLN A 180 -6.35 6.87 18.25
C GLN A 180 -5.25 7.29 17.30
N THR A 181 -5.63 7.93 16.20
CA THR A 181 -4.70 8.64 15.32
C THR A 181 -4.74 10.13 15.62
N THR A 182 -3.67 10.65 16.21
CA THR A 182 -3.54 12.05 16.64
C THR A 182 -2.79 12.91 15.62
N ASN A 183 -1.94 12.29 14.81
CA ASN A 183 -1.10 12.93 13.80
C ASN A 183 -1.66 12.78 12.38
N ILE A 184 -2.84 12.16 12.25
CA ILE A 184 -3.58 12.10 11.00
C ILE A 184 -4.71 13.13 11.04
N ILE A 185 -4.72 14.01 10.05
CA ILE A 185 -5.75 15.04 9.91
C ILE A 185 -6.65 14.76 8.72
N GLU A 186 -7.84 15.38 8.76
CA GLU A 186 -8.86 15.32 7.71
C GLU A 186 -9.44 13.90 7.47
N LYS A 187 -10.47 13.83 6.63
CA LYS A 187 -10.93 12.59 5.99
C LYS A 187 -9.92 12.12 4.94
N GLY A 188 -9.94 10.83 4.64
CA GLY A 188 -9.18 10.29 3.52
C GLY A 188 -9.62 10.94 2.20
N PHE A 189 -8.67 11.27 1.34
CA PHE A 189 -8.94 11.73 -0.03
C PHE A 189 -8.89 10.54 -0.97
N PHE A 190 -9.79 10.48 -1.93
CA PHE A 190 -9.84 9.44 -2.95
C PHE A 190 -9.55 10.09 -4.30
N ILE A 191 -8.56 9.56 -5.03
CA ILE A 191 -8.06 10.12 -6.28
C ILE A 191 -7.88 8.99 -7.29
N ASP A 192 -8.25 9.26 -8.54
CA ASP A 192 -7.93 8.42 -9.70
C ASP A 192 -6.41 8.21 -9.83
N SER A 193 -5.96 6.96 -9.75
CA SER A 193 -4.55 6.54 -9.84
C SER A 193 -3.83 7.09 -11.08
N SER A 194 -4.52 7.19 -12.23
CA SER A 194 -3.95 7.73 -13.47
C SER A 194 -3.54 9.20 -13.37
N LYS A 195 -4.07 9.92 -12.36
CA LYS A 195 -3.81 11.35 -12.11
C LYS A 195 -2.84 11.61 -10.96
N SER A 196 -2.24 10.55 -10.38
CA SER A 196 -1.37 10.66 -9.21
C SER A 196 -0.14 9.79 -9.38
N PHE A 197 1.00 10.41 -9.69
CA PHE A 197 2.29 9.71 -9.80
C PHE A 197 2.61 8.91 -8.53
N ALA A 198 2.22 9.43 -7.37
CA ALA A 198 2.50 8.81 -6.09
C ALA A 198 1.60 7.59 -5.82
N LEU A 199 0.34 7.58 -6.31
CA LEU A 199 -0.49 6.37 -6.29
C LEU A 199 0.14 5.29 -7.18
N GLN A 200 0.61 5.65 -8.36
CA GLN A 200 1.30 4.73 -9.27
C GLN A 200 2.61 4.17 -8.69
N LEU A 201 3.38 5.01 -7.96
CA LEU A 201 4.59 4.56 -7.26
C LEU A 201 4.28 3.61 -6.10
N VAL A 202 3.19 3.83 -5.34
CA VAL A 202 2.80 2.89 -4.28
C VAL A 202 2.24 1.60 -4.86
N ASP A 203 1.48 1.60 -5.97
CA ASP A 203 1.06 0.37 -6.69
C ASP A 203 2.27 -0.49 -7.05
N LEU A 204 3.28 0.12 -7.67
CA LEU A 204 4.53 -0.56 -8.00
C LEU A 204 5.19 -1.16 -6.75
N ALA A 205 5.34 -0.35 -5.70
CA ALA A 205 6.02 -0.79 -4.49
C ALA A 205 5.25 -1.89 -3.76
N VAL A 206 3.92 -1.76 -3.60
CA VAL A 206 3.07 -2.73 -2.88
C VAL A 206 2.99 -4.06 -3.60
N TYR A 207 3.02 -4.05 -4.93
CA TYR A 207 3.19 -5.27 -5.72
C TYR A 207 4.44 -6.05 -5.31
N TYR A 208 5.59 -5.38 -5.22
CA TYR A 208 6.85 -6.01 -4.86
C TYR A 208 6.98 -6.31 -3.37
N VAL A 209 6.35 -5.54 -2.48
CA VAL A 209 6.19 -5.89 -1.06
C VAL A 209 5.43 -7.22 -0.93
N ARG A 210 4.34 -7.42 -1.69
CA ARG A 210 3.64 -8.71 -1.70
C ARG A 210 4.55 -9.85 -2.18
N LYS A 211 5.31 -9.65 -3.26
CA LYS A 211 6.25 -10.69 -3.76
C LYS A 211 7.35 -11.00 -2.74
N TYR A 212 7.83 -9.99 -2.02
CA TYR A 212 8.79 -10.15 -0.93
C TYR A 212 8.23 -11.01 0.21
N GLU A 213 6.98 -10.75 0.64
CA GLU A 213 6.32 -11.55 1.67
C GLU A 213 5.95 -12.97 1.19
N GLU A 214 5.52 -13.14 -0.05
CA GLU A 214 5.32 -14.47 -0.66
C GLU A 214 6.62 -15.29 -0.63
N ASN A 215 7.76 -14.66 -0.94
CA ASN A 215 9.06 -15.32 -0.86
C ASN A 215 9.44 -15.73 0.57
N LYS A 216 9.16 -14.90 1.58
CA LYS A 216 9.37 -15.28 3.01
C LYS A 216 8.56 -16.50 3.41
N LEU A 217 7.38 -16.68 2.81
CA LEU A 217 6.52 -17.85 2.99
C LEU A 217 6.93 -19.05 2.13
N LYS A 218 8.08 -18.97 1.44
CA LYS A 218 8.60 -20.00 0.52
C LYS A 218 7.66 -20.31 -0.66
N LEU A 219 6.81 -19.36 -1.04
CA LEU A 219 5.99 -19.46 -2.24
C LEU A 219 6.85 -19.21 -3.49
N ARG A 220 6.36 -19.67 -4.65
CA ARG A 220 7.05 -19.48 -5.92
C ARG A 220 7.03 -18.01 -6.32
N VAL A 221 8.22 -17.43 -6.41
CA VAL A 221 8.46 -16.06 -6.88
C VAL A 221 9.57 -16.09 -7.93
N SER A 222 9.41 -15.33 -9.01
CA SER A 222 10.38 -15.29 -10.12
C SER A 222 11.70 -14.66 -9.68
N ASP A 223 12.81 -15.05 -10.33
CA ASP A 223 14.13 -14.49 -10.03
C ASP A 223 14.19 -12.99 -10.30
N PHE A 224 13.45 -12.52 -11.31
CA PHE A 224 13.35 -11.09 -11.62
C PHE A 224 12.63 -10.29 -10.53
N ASP A 225 11.61 -10.86 -9.88
CA ASP A 225 10.98 -10.21 -8.73
C ASP A 225 11.95 -10.18 -7.54
N ARG A 226 12.72 -11.26 -7.30
CA ARG A 226 13.70 -11.35 -6.19
C ARG A 226 14.77 -10.27 -6.25
N GLN A 227 15.13 -9.81 -7.45
CA GLN A 227 16.09 -8.72 -7.64
C GLN A 227 15.65 -7.40 -6.99
N THR A 228 14.34 -7.20 -6.80
CA THR A 228 13.80 -5.99 -6.17
C THR A 228 13.91 -6.00 -4.64
N PHE A 229 14.10 -7.16 -4.01
CA PHE A 229 13.94 -7.31 -2.56
C PHE A 229 14.90 -6.45 -1.74
N GLY A 230 16.14 -6.28 -2.20
CA GLY A 230 17.10 -5.40 -1.55
C GLY A 230 16.68 -3.92 -1.57
N LYS A 231 15.88 -3.49 -2.55
CA LYS A 231 15.26 -2.15 -2.57
C LYS A 231 14.06 -2.10 -1.63
N ILE A 232 13.20 -3.12 -1.68
CA ILE A 232 12.01 -3.22 -0.81
C ILE A 232 12.39 -3.19 0.67
N GLU A 233 13.43 -3.92 1.08
CA GLU A 233 13.93 -3.90 2.46
C GLU A 233 14.38 -2.52 2.93
N LYS A 234 14.90 -1.68 2.02
CA LYS A 234 15.30 -0.30 2.34
C LYS A 234 14.11 0.66 2.44
N LEU A 235 12.99 0.35 1.78
CA LEU A 235 11.78 1.16 1.80
C LEU A 235 10.89 0.84 3.02
N ILE A 236 10.90 -0.41 3.48
CA ILE A 236 10.09 -0.85 4.62
C ILE A 236 10.56 -0.15 5.89
N SER A 237 9.68 0.65 6.48
CA SER A 237 9.88 1.22 7.80
C SER A 237 9.41 0.23 8.87
N THR A 238 10.18 0.04 9.93
CA THR A 238 9.77 -0.77 11.08
C THR A 238 8.79 0.02 11.94
N GLY A 239 7.49 -0.15 11.70
CA GLY A 239 6.45 0.19 12.66
C GLY A 239 6.29 -0.96 13.64
N VAL A 240 6.74 -0.78 14.88
CA VAL A 240 6.60 -1.77 15.97
C VAL A 240 5.82 -1.14 17.14
N GLY A 241 4.90 -0.22 16.83
CA GLY A 241 4.31 0.65 17.85
C GLY A 241 3.08 0.07 18.54
N SER A 242 2.24 -0.67 17.81
CA SER A 242 0.89 -1.01 18.28
C SER A 242 0.71 -2.48 18.66
N ASP A 243 0.08 -2.73 19.82
CA ASP A 243 -0.29 -4.08 20.23
C ASP A 243 -1.33 -4.63 19.26
N THR A 244 -0.97 -5.72 18.59
CA THR A 244 -1.85 -6.38 17.60
C THR A 244 -3.19 -6.78 18.23
N ARG A 245 -3.24 -7.05 19.54
CA ARG A 245 -4.48 -7.44 20.24
C ARG A 245 -5.48 -6.29 20.29
N ASP A 246 -5.01 -5.08 20.62
CA ASP A 246 -5.85 -3.89 20.71
C ASP A 246 -6.50 -3.59 19.35
N ILE A 247 -5.74 -3.74 18.26
CA ILE A 247 -6.24 -3.55 16.90
C ILE A 247 -7.28 -4.61 16.53
N LEU A 248 -7.03 -5.87 16.87
CA LEU A 248 -8.00 -6.94 16.59
C LEU A 248 -9.31 -6.76 17.37
N GLU A 249 -9.23 -6.31 18.63
CA GLU A 249 -10.41 -6.01 19.44
C GLU A 249 -11.18 -4.81 18.87
N TRP A 250 -10.47 -3.76 18.46
CA TRP A 250 -11.07 -2.61 17.82
C TRP A 250 -11.78 -2.96 16.52
N VAL A 251 -11.14 -3.76 15.65
CA VAL A 251 -11.73 -4.22 14.38
C VAL A 251 -13.00 -5.02 14.65
N LYS A 252 -12.97 -5.91 15.65
CA LYS A 252 -14.15 -6.69 16.06
C LYS A 252 -15.32 -5.79 16.47
N ASN A 253 -15.06 -4.70 17.19
CA ASN A 253 -16.11 -3.84 17.71
C ASN A 253 -16.65 -2.83 16.68
N ASN A 254 -15.85 -2.45 15.68
CA ASN A 254 -16.14 -1.32 14.78
C ASN A 254 -16.31 -1.68 13.30
N CYS A 255 -15.75 -2.80 12.87
CA CYS A 255 -15.75 -3.20 11.46
C CYS A 255 -16.56 -4.47 11.19
N ILE A 256 -16.84 -5.28 12.22
CA ILE A 256 -17.53 -6.56 12.10
C ILE A 256 -18.85 -6.46 12.85
N LYS A 257 -19.96 -6.68 12.14
CA LYS A 257 -21.32 -6.70 12.69
C LYS A 257 -21.96 -8.06 12.47
#